data_AF-A0A3M2B395-F1
#
_entry.id   AF-A0A3M2B395-F1
#
_cell.length_a   1.000
_cell.length_b   1.000
_cell.length_c   1.000
_cell.angle_alpha   90.00
_cell.angle_beta   90.00
_cell.angle_gamma   90.00
#
_symmetry.space_group_name_H-M   'P 1'
#
loop_
_entity.id
_entity.type
_entity.pdbx_description
1 polymer ?
#
loop_
_entity_poly.entity_id
_entity_poly.type
_entity_poly.pdbx_seq_one_letter_code
_entity_poly.pdbx_strand_id
1 'polypeptide(L)'
;MRFCSVARVNCFLLVASLLWSWAFTTEPGDAMLQAQSELEQAQRARPVERKFFLQEAKRALAPLPAEARATLEKQIENASKSNDLASIERALSSVEAYRATLEPSPSPSPAPQAVKAQLERIFAEPDMQVPPKSLIERASEAFLRAIESLVRWVQRLLGGVGLRRLGGLEPFLQGIVIVLLVLTVGLAVSYLMGRVRLSRRARSTPLPLEAAFHDARSMSALEWRELARRLAFEKNWQLAARACYLGILRLLHETRLLDYDPALTNWEHLQRLRQPLPFRSASSSTPLPDPALREEVYKVLHPLTLQFDALWYGGMTPDERVYRQFDESFEKLLGRLTAHAVSA
;
A
#
# COMPACT_ATOMS: atom_id res chain seq x y z
N MET A 1 15.97 41.60 2.62
CA MET A 1 15.48 40.36 1.97
C MET A 1 16.49 39.82 0.94
N ARG A 2 17.68 39.34 1.35
CA ARG A 2 18.69 38.77 0.42
C ARG A 2 19.37 37.47 0.92
N PHE A 3 18.90 36.86 2.02
CA PHE A 3 19.57 35.70 2.64
C PHE A 3 18.97 34.33 2.31
N CYS A 4 17.86 34.23 1.55
CA CYS A 4 17.23 32.93 1.24
C CYS A 4 17.75 32.22 -0.03
N SER A 5 18.70 32.80 -0.78
CA SER A 5 19.12 32.25 -2.08
C SER A 5 20.18 31.15 -1.98
N VAL A 6 21.03 31.17 -0.96
CA VAL A 6 22.20 30.26 -0.90
C VAL A 6 21.81 28.86 -0.42
N ALA A 7 20.82 28.76 0.47
CA ALA A 7 20.38 27.47 1.02
C ALA A 7 19.66 26.57 -0.01
N ARG A 8 18.99 27.16 -1.01
CA ARG A 8 18.33 26.37 -2.08
C ARG A 8 19.31 25.77 -3.07
N VAL A 9 20.41 26.45 -3.37
CA VAL A 9 21.44 25.96 -4.30
C VAL A 9 22.17 24.75 -3.70
N ASN A 10 22.50 24.80 -2.41
CA ASN A 10 23.18 23.69 -1.74
C ASN A 10 22.29 22.46 -1.57
N CYS A 11 20.98 22.63 -1.37
CA CYS A 11 20.05 21.51 -1.31
C CYS A 11 19.88 20.82 -2.68
N PHE A 12 19.83 21.59 -3.76
CA PHE A 12 19.75 21.04 -5.12
C PHE A 12 21.02 20.26 -5.50
N LEU A 13 22.20 20.73 -5.11
CA LEU A 13 23.47 20.04 -5.36
C LEU A 13 23.57 18.72 -4.59
N LEU A 14 23.07 18.66 -3.35
CA LEU A 14 23.06 17.42 -2.55
C LEU A 14 22.06 16.37 -3.10
N VAL A 15 20.87 16.81 -3.51
CA VAL A 15 19.88 15.91 -4.13
C VAL A 15 20.38 15.42 -5.49
N ALA A 16 21.01 16.29 -6.29
CA ALA A 16 21.63 15.90 -7.55
C ALA A 16 22.79 14.90 -7.33
N SER A 17 23.64 15.09 -6.30
CA SER A 17 24.72 14.13 -6.00
C SER A 17 24.19 12.78 -5.50
N LEU A 18 23.10 12.78 -4.72
CA LEU A 18 22.46 11.55 -4.24
C LEU A 18 21.76 10.79 -5.39
N LEU A 19 21.05 11.50 -6.27
CA LEU A 19 20.45 10.89 -7.46
C LEU A 19 21.50 10.40 -8.46
N TRP A 20 22.64 11.09 -8.59
CA TRP A 20 23.78 10.56 -9.34
C TRP A 20 24.37 9.30 -8.69
N SER A 21 24.46 9.22 -7.36
CA SER A 21 24.99 8.02 -6.71
C SER A 21 24.09 6.78 -6.86
N TRP A 22 22.78 6.96 -7.03
CA TRP A 22 21.83 5.85 -7.23
C TRP A 22 21.67 5.43 -8.69
N ALA A 23 21.95 6.31 -9.65
CA ALA A 23 21.87 5.99 -11.07
C ALA A 23 23.01 5.09 -11.59
N PHE A 24 24.01 4.77 -10.77
CA PHE A 24 25.21 4.03 -11.17
C PHE A 24 25.41 2.68 -10.47
N THR A 25 24.44 2.17 -9.71
CA THR A 25 24.50 0.78 -9.22
C THR A 25 23.97 -0.17 -10.31
N THR A 26 24.63 -0.22 -11.46
CA THR A 26 24.43 -1.30 -12.41
C THR A 26 24.92 -2.60 -11.77
N GLU A 27 24.09 -3.64 -11.80
CA GLU A 27 24.50 -4.94 -11.30
C GLU A 27 25.71 -5.44 -12.12
N PRO A 28 26.69 -6.12 -11.49
CA PRO A 28 27.89 -6.59 -12.18
C PRO A 28 27.57 -7.53 -13.35
N GLY A 29 26.44 -8.23 -13.31
CA GLY A 29 25.95 -9.05 -14.43
C GLY A 29 25.58 -8.21 -15.66
N ASP A 30 24.87 -7.11 -15.48
CA ASP A 30 24.47 -6.21 -16.56
C ASP A 30 25.67 -5.51 -17.18
N ALA A 31 26.63 -5.10 -16.35
CA ALA A 31 27.91 -4.53 -16.78
C ALA A 31 28.69 -5.50 -17.71
N MET A 32 28.71 -6.79 -17.37
CA MET A 32 29.36 -7.82 -18.16
C MET A 32 28.62 -8.10 -19.48
N LEU A 33 27.29 -8.13 -19.45
CA LEU A 33 26.46 -8.25 -20.65
C LEU A 33 26.68 -7.09 -21.63
N GLN A 34 26.74 -5.88 -21.12
CA GLN A 34 27.04 -4.70 -21.93
C GLN A 34 28.45 -4.80 -22.54
N ALA A 35 29.46 -5.11 -21.73
CA ALA A 35 30.83 -5.27 -22.24
C ALA A 35 30.95 -6.36 -23.32
N GLN A 36 30.23 -7.48 -23.16
CA GLN A 36 30.16 -8.54 -24.17
C GLN A 36 29.54 -8.03 -25.47
N SER A 37 28.39 -7.33 -25.40
CA SER A 37 27.72 -6.79 -26.58
C SER A 37 28.60 -5.80 -27.35
N GLU A 38 29.31 -4.92 -26.65
CA GLU A 38 30.25 -3.96 -27.25
C GLU A 38 31.43 -4.68 -27.95
N LEU A 39 31.95 -5.76 -27.36
CA LEU A 39 33.01 -6.57 -27.99
C LEU A 39 32.53 -7.31 -29.24
N GLU A 40 31.29 -7.83 -29.24
CA GLU A 40 30.68 -8.41 -30.45
C GLU A 40 30.47 -7.36 -31.55
N GLN A 41 30.05 -6.14 -31.17
CA GLN A 41 29.95 -5.02 -32.11
C GLN A 41 31.33 -4.64 -32.67
N ALA A 42 32.36 -4.59 -31.83
CA ALA A 42 33.74 -4.35 -32.27
C ALA A 42 34.23 -5.41 -33.27
N GLN A 43 33.85 -6.67 -33.11
CA GLN A 43 34.20 -7.75 -34.03
C GLN A 43 33.60 -7.54 -35.43
N ARG A 44 32.37 -7.00 -35.50
CA ARG A 44 31.62 -6.75 -36.74
C ARG A 44 31.94 -5.38 -37.37
N ALA A 45 32.49 -4.45 -36.59
CA ALA A 45 32.73 -3.06 -37.00
C ALA A 45 33.94 -2.88 -37.93
N ARG A 46 33.93 -1.77 -38.67
CA ARG A 46 35.07 -1.33 -39.49
C ARG A 46 36.27 -0.99 -38.59
N PRO A 47 37.52 -1.16 -39.05
CA PRO A 47 38.72 -0.93 -38.22
C PRO A 47 38.81 0.44 -37.51
N VAL A 48 38.18 1.48 -38.07
CA VAL A 48 38.14 2.83 -37.48
C VAL A 48 37.17 2.91 -36.30
N GLU A 49 36.06 2.19 -36.35
CA GLU A 49 34.99 2.18 -35.35
C GLU A 49 35.29 1.22 -34.18
N ARG A 50 36.14 0.20 -34.39
CA ARG A 50 36.48 -0.78 -33.34
C ARG A 50 37.00 -0.15 -32.06
N LYS A 51 37.80 0.92 -32.18
CA LYS A 51 38.34 1.62 -31.02
C LYS A 51 37.26 2.24 -30.14
N PHE A 52 36.17 2.72 -30.74
CA PHE A 52 35.02 3.26 -30.02
C PHE A 52 34.34 2.17 -29.19
N PHE A 53 33.99 1.04 -29.82
CA PHE A 53 33.37 -0.10 -29.14
C PHE A 53 34.26 -0.70 -28.05
N LEU A 54 35.58 -0.79 -28.27
CA LEU A 54 36.52 -1.24 -27.23
C LEU A 54 36.60 -0.27 -26.05
N GLN A 55 36.42 1.04 -26.28
CA GLN A 55 36.37 2.04 -25.22
C GLN A 55 35.06 1.95 -24.42
N GLU A 56 33.92 1.74 -25.08
CA GLU A 56 32.64 1.52 -24.41
C GLU A 56 32.63 0.21 -23.61
N ALA A 57 33.18 -0.88 -24.17
CA ALA A 57 33.38 -2.13 -23.44
C ALA A 57 34.20 -1.90 -22.16
N LYS A 58 35.28 -1.11 -22.24
CA LYS A 58 36.10 -0.75 -21.07
C LYS A 58 35.30 0.05 -20.02
N ARG A 59 34.47 1.01 -20.46
CA ARG A 59 33.61 1.81 -19.56
C ARG A 59 32.57 0.95 -18.86
N ALA A 60 31.99 -0.02 -19.57
CA ALA A 60 31.00 -0.93 -19.02
C ALA A 60 31.56 -1.75 -17.84
N LEU A 61 32.87 -2.03 -17.80
CA LEU A 61 33.51 -2.77 -16.70
C LEU A 61 33.73 -1.95 -15.42
N ALA A 62 33.42 -0.64 -15.40
CA ALA A 62 33.66 0.24 -14.25
C ALA A 62 33.08 -0.26 -12.91
N PRO A 63 31.87 -0.86 -12.86
CA PRO A 63 31.26 -1.35 -11.61
C PRO A 63 31.90 -2.61 -11.03
N LEU A 64 32.78 -3.30 -11.77
CA LEU A 64 33.37 -4.56 -11.31
C LEU A 64 34.43 -4.35 -10.21
N PRO A 65 34.67 -5.39 -9.37
CA PRO A 65 35.79 -5.39 -8.43
C PRO A 65 37.13 -5.12 -9.14
N ALA A 66 38.00 -4.33 -8.50
CA ALA A 66 39.23 -3.82 -9.12
C ALA A 66 40.14 -4.93 -9.68
N GLU A 67 40.21 -6.08 -9.01
CA GLU A 67 41.05 -7.22 -9.42
C GLU A 67 40.57 -7.85 -10.74
N ALA A 68 39.26 -8.11 -10.84
CA ALA A 68 38.65 -8.66 -12.06
C ALA A 68 38.69 -7.65 -13.21
N ARG A 69 38.36 -6.39 -12.90
CA ARG A 69 38.38 -5.28 -13.85
C ARG A 69 39.75 -5.12 -14.49
N ALA A 70 40.82 -5.09 -13.70
CA ALA A 70 42.19 -4.89 -14.21
C ALA A 70 42.61 -5.96 -15.24
N THR A 71 42.20 -7.21 -15.01
CA THR A 71 42.54 -8.33 -15.92
C THR A 71 41.80 -8.20 -17.25
N LEU A 72 40.50 -7.91 -17.22
CA LEU A 72 39.67 -7.74 -18.41
C LEU A 72 40.06 -6.47 -19.19
N GLU A 73 40.30 -5.35 -18.51
CA GLU A 73 40.76 -4.11 -19.14
C GLU A 73 42.08 -4.30 -19.88
N LYS A 74 43.01 -5.08 -19.33
CA LYS A 74 44.28 -5.39 -19.98
C LYS A 74 44.08 -6.15 -21.29
N GLN A 75 43.13 -7.09 -21.35
CA GLN A 75 42.81 -7.82 -22.58
C GLN A 75 42.17 -6.90 -23.63
N ILE A 76 41.23 -6.05 -23.22
CA ILE A 76 40.59 -5.06 -24.11
C ILE A 76 41.60 -4.03 -24.62
N GLU A 77 42.54 -3.58 -23.77
CA GLU A 77 43.59 -2.64 -24.16
C GLU A 77 44.58 -3.26 -25.14
N ASN A 78 44.97 -4.52 -24.92
CA ASN A 78 45.77 -5.26 -25.88
C ASN A 78 45.06 -5.35 -27.24
N ALA A 79 43.76 -5.61 -27.23
CA ALA A 79 42.96 -5.66 -28.44
C ALA A 79 42.84 -4.30 -29.15
N SER A 80 42.74 -3.21 -28.39
CA SER A 80 42.72 -1.85 -28.92
C SER A 80 44.05 -1.46 -29.58
N LYS A 81 45.18 -1.92 -29.02
CA LYS A 81 46.53 -1.66 -29.56
C LYS A 81 46.82 -2.43 -30.84
N SER A 82 46.46 -3.71 -30.88
CA SER A 82 46.72 -4.56 -32.05
C SER A 82 45.70 -4.39 -33.18
N ASN A 83 44.46 -4.00 -32.85
CA ASN A 83 43.34 -3.82 -33.79
C ASN A 83 43.05 -5.03 -34.69
N ASP A 84 43.50 -6.22 -34.29
CA ASP A 84 43.32 -7.50 -34.97
C ASP A 84 42.11 -8.26 -34.38
N LEU A 85 41.40 -9.01 -35.23
CA LEU A 85 40.21 -9.74 -34.78
C LEU A 85 40.54 -10.82 -33.73
N ALA A 86 41.73 -11.41 -33.82
CA ALA A 86 42.18 -12.46 -32.90
C ALA A 86 42.38 -11.97 -31.46
N SER A 87 42.68 -10.69 -31.24
CA SER A 87 42.76 -10.13 -29.88
C SER A 87 41.38 -9.77 -29.32
N ILE A 88 40.48 -9.28 -30.17
CA ILE A 88 39.08 -8.99 -29.80
C ILE A 88 38.38 -10.27 -29.39
N GLU A 89 38.58 -11.37 -30.13
CA GLU A 89 38.05 -12.69 -29.78
C GLU A 89 38.58 -13.19 -28.43
N ARG A 90 39.90 -13.03 -28.16
CA ARG A 90 40.48 -13.35 -26.84
C ARG A 90 39.89 -12.52 -25.71
N ALA A 91 39.65 -11.23 -25.95
CA ALA A 91 38.99 -10.35 -24.98
C ALA A 91 37.55 -10.80 -24.73
N LEU A 92 36.79 -11.12 -25.79
CA LEU A 92 35.42 -11.62 -25.69
C LEU A 92 35.36 -12.93 -24.88
N SER A 93 36.18 -13.93 -25.20
CA SER A 93 36.22 -15.18 -24.45
C SER A 93 36.60 -14.97 -22.97
N SER A 94 37.44 -13.99 -22.65
CA SER A 94 37.78 -13.68 -21.26
C SER A 94 36.61 -13.05 -20.49
N VAL A 95 35.82 -12.19 -21.16
CA VAL A 95 34.61 -11.59 -20.60
C VAL A 95 33.53 -12.68 -20.40
N GLU A 96 33.33 -13.56 -21.38
CA GLU A 96 32.40 -14.69 -21.27
C GLU A 96 32.78 -15.66 -20.13
N ALA A 97 34.07 -15.99 -20.00
CA ALA A 97 34.57 -16.86 -18.93
C ALA A 97 34.34 -16.24 -17.54
N TYR A 98 34.56 -14.94 -17.38
CA TYR A 98 34.29 -14.25 -16.11
C TYR A 98 32.79 -14.10 -15.85
N ARG A 99 31.96 -13.89 -16.88
CA ARG A 99 30.51 -13.88 -16.72
C ARG A 99 30.00 -15.23 -16.23
N ALA A 100 30.53 -16.33 -16.75
CA ALA A 100 30.18 -17.68 -16.32
C ALA A 100 30.52 -17.98 -14.85
N THR A 101 31.44 -17.24 -14.22
CA THR A 101 31.72 -17.36 -12.78
C THR A 101 30.78 -16.50 -11.92
N LEU A 102 30.18 -15.45 -12.50
CA LEU A 102 29.18 -14.61 -11.83
C LEU A 102 27.78 -15.19 -11.91
N GLU A 103 27.45 -15.86 -13.03
CA GLU A 103 26.17 -16.56 -13.14
C GLU A 103 26.16 -17.73 -12.16
N PRO A 104 25.23 -17.76 -11.18
CA PRO A 104 25.10 -18.90 -10.31
C PRO A 104 24.88 -20.12 -11.20
N SER A 105 25.72 -21.16 -11.00
CA SER A 105 25.61 -22.40 -11.78
C SER A 105 24.13 -22.78 -11.86
N PRO A 106 23.58 -22.99 -13.07
CA PRO A 106 22.16 -23.20 -13.24
C PRO A 106 21.79 -24.38 -12.35
N SER A 107 21.12 -24.05 -11.23
CA SER A 107 20.62 -25.08 -10.34
C SER A 107 19.72 -25.94 -11.23
N PRO A 108 19.97 -27.26 -11.31
CA PRO A 108 19.23 -28.10 -12.25
C PRO A 108 17.76 -27.83 -12.03
N SER A 109 17.10 -27.28 -13.04
CA SER A 109 15.70 -26.90 -12.90
C SER A 109 14.97 -28.14 -12.39
N PRO A 110 14.32 -28.07 -11.23
CA PRO A 110 13.70 -29.24 -10.63
C PRO A 110 12.78 -29.88 -11.66
N ALA A 111 12.80 -31.21 -11.75
CA ALA A 111 11.96 -31.93 -12.69
C ALA A 111 10.52 -31.41 -12.58
N PRO A 112 9.75 -31.26 -13.68
CA PRO A 112 8.40 -30.68 -13.64
C PRO A 112 7.49 -31.31 -12.58
N GLN A 113 7.71 -32.60 -12.28
CA GLN A 113 7.01 -33.32 -11.22
C GLN A 113 7.38 -32.84 -9.80
N ALA A 114 8.65 -32.52 -9.56
CA ALA A 114 9.11 -31.96 -8.29
C ALA A 114 8.54 -30.54 -8.07
N VAL A 115 8.47 -29.73 -9.12
CA VAL A 115 7.81 -28.41 -9.07
C VAL A 115 6.32 -28.56 -8.72
N LYS A 116 5.63 -29.50 -9.37
CA LYS A 116 4.21 -29.77 -9.08
C LYS A 116 4.00 -30.22 -7.64
N ALA A 117 4.83 -31.16 -7.15
CA ALA A 117 4.77 -31.62 -5.77
C ALA A 117 5.05 -30.49 -4.76
N GLN A 118 5.98 -29.59 -5.09
CA GLN A 118 6.28 -28.41 -4.26
C GLN A 118 5.10 -27.43 -4.24
N LEU A 119 4.47 -27.18 -5.39
CA LEU A 119 3.29 -26.32 -5.47
C LEU A 119 2.11 -26.90 -4.68
N GLU A 120 1.85 -28.20 -4.81
CA GLU A 120 0.82 -28.88 -4.02
C GLU A 120 1.09 -28.75 -2.51
N ARG A 121 2.36 -28.82 -2.10
CA ARG A 121 2.77 -28.60 -0.70
C ARG A 121 2.51 -27.16 -0.24
N ILE A 122 2.82 -26.17 -1.07
CA ILE A 122 2.58 -24.74 -0.76
C ILE A 122 1.08 -24.47 -0.69
N PHE A 123 0.28 -24.98 -1.63
CA PHE A 123 -1.18 -24.82 -1.61
C PHE A 123 -1.87 -25.59 -0.47
N ALA A 124 -1.21 -26.58 0.11
CA ALA A 124 -1.69 -27.27 1.30
C ALA A 124 -1.42 -26.48 2.60
N GLU A 125 -0.59 -25.44 2.58
CA GLU A 125 -0.35 -24.60 3.76
C GLU A 125 -1.65 -23.86 4.17
N PRO A 126 -1.97 -23.79 5.47
CA PRO A 126 -3.20 -23.17 5.97
C PRO A 126 -3.40 -21.72 5.49
N ASP A 127 -2.31 -20.97 5.33
CA ASP A 127 -2.33 -19.55 4.92
C ASP A 127 -2.64 -19.38 3.42
N MET A 128 -2.49 -20.44 2.62
CA MET A 128 -2.83 -20.47 1.19
C MET A 128 -4.22 -21.04 0.93
N GLN A 129 -4.93 -21.50 1.98
CA GLN A 129 -6.32 -21.89 1.83
C GLN A 129 -7.17 -20.63 1.62
N VAL A 130 -7.89 -20.60 0.50
CA VAL A 130 -8.85 -19.53 0.22
C VAL A 130 -9.82 -19.46 1.41
N PRO A 131 -9.91 -18.32 2.11
CA PRO A 131 -10.78 -18.21 3.27
C PRO A 131 -12.20 -18.61 2.85
N PRO A 132 -12.93 -19.38 3.69
CA PRO A 132 -14.27 -19.81 3.35
C PRO A 132 -15.11 -18.57 3.04
N LYS A 133 -15.76 -18.56 1.86
CA LYS A 133 -16.63 -17.47 1.42
C LYS A 133 -17.46 -16.94 2.58
N SER A 134 -17.43 -15.63 2.77
CA SER A 134 -18.10 -14.99 3.90
C SER A 134 -19.59 -15.32 3.89
N LEU A 135 -20.24 -15.35 5.05
CA LEU A 135 -21.69 -15.58 5.13
C LEU A 135 -22.48 -14.58 4.26
N ILE A 136 -21.94 -13.38 4.08
CA ILE A 136 -22.51 -12.32 3.24
C ILE A 136 -22.42 -12.68 1.75
N GLU A 137 -21.26 -13.16 1.28
CA GLU A 137 -21.12 -13.64 -0.11
C GLU A 137 -22.07 -14.80 -0.39
N ARG A 138 -22.17 -15.78 0.52
CA ARG A 138 -23.12 -16.90 0.40
C ARG A 138 -24.56 -16.40 0.35
N ALA A 139 -24.91 -15.40 1.15
CA ALA A 139 -26.25 -14.79 1.14
C ALA A 139 -26.52 -14.04 -0.17
N SER A 140 -25.53 -13.31 -0.71
CA SER A 140 -25.67 -12.61 -2.00
C SER A 140 -25.79 -13.58 -3.18
N GLU A 141 -25.04 -14.68 -3.19
CA GLU A 141 -25.16 -15.72 -4.21
C GLU A 141 -26.53 -16.39 -4.15
N ALA A 142 -27.02 -16.71 -2.94
CA ALA A 142 -28.37 -17.26 -2.76
C ALA A 142 -29.46 -16.28 -3.22
N PHE A 143 -29.29 -14.98 -2.94
CA PHE A 143 -30.21 -13.94 -3.37
C PHE A 143 -30.23 -13.75 -4.89
N LEU A 144 -29.07 -13.73 -5.55
CA LEU A 144 -28.98 -13.64 -7.01
C LEU A 144 -29.63 -14.87 -7.68
N ARG A 145 -29.40 -16.08 -7.16
CA ARG A 145 -30.08 -17.29 -7.62
C ARG A 145 -31.60 -17.22 -7.43
N ALA A 146 -32.07 -16.61 -6.34
CA ALA A 146 -33.49 -16.40 -6.10
C ALA A 146 -34.09 -15.42 -7.12
N ILE A 147 -33.40 -14.33 -7.44
CA ILE A 147 -33.80 -13.37 -8.48
C ILE A 147 -33.86 -14.06 -9.84
N GLU A 148 -32.83 -14.80 -10.24
CA GLU A 148 -32.82 -15.53 -11.52
C GLU A 148 -33.97 -16.55 -11.61
N SER A 149 -34.30 -17.19 -10.49
CA SER A 149 -35.43 -18.12 -10.42
C SER A 149 -36.77 -17.41 -10.53
N LEU A 150 -36.91 -16.24 -9.90
CA LEU A 150 -38.09 -15.39 -10.02
C LEU A 150 -38.28 -14.88 -11.45
N VAL A 151 -37.22 -14.38 -12.08
CA VAL A 151 -37.26 -13.88 -13.47
C VAL A 151 -37.67 -14.99 -14.43
N ARG A 152 -37.08 -16.19 -14.29
CA ARG A 152 -37.48 -17.35 -15.10
C ARG A 152 -38.93 -17.75 -14.87
N TRP A 153 -39.42 -17.70 -13.63
CA TRP A 153 -40.82 -17.98 -13.31
C TRP A 153 -41.76 -16.94 -13.94
N VAL A 154 -41.43 -15.65 -13.87
CA VAL A 154 -42.19 -14.57 -14.51
C VAL A 154 -42.20 -14.74 -16.04
N GLN A 155 -41.05 -15.04 -16.65
CA GLN A 155 -40.96 -15.30 -18.09
C GLN A 155 -41.78 -16.54 -18.51
N ARG A 156 -41.88 -17.58 -17.67
CA ARG A 156 -42.77 -18.72 -17.94
C ARG A 156 -44.24 -18.35 -17.82
N LEU A 157 -44.62 -17.53 -16.85
CA LEU A 157 -45.99 -17.06 -16.74
C LEU A 157 -46.39 -16.15 -17.91
N LEU A 158 -45.50 -15.24 -18.32
CA LEU A 158 -45.75 -14.33 -19.44
C LEU A 158 -45.61 -15.02 -20.80
N GLY A 159 -44.72 -16.00 -20.93
CA GLY A 159 -44.44 -16.72 -22.18
C GLY A 159 -45.28 -18.00 -22.37
N GLY A 160 -45.79 -18.60 -21.30
CA GLY A 160 -46.66 -19.78 -21.31
C GLY A 160 -48.15 -19.45 -21.45
N VAL A 161 -48.56 -18.22 -21.10
CA VAL A 161 -49.86 -17.68 -21.49
C VAL A 161 -49.75 -17.23 -22.94
N GLY A 162 -49.78 -18.21 -23.84
CA GLY A 162 -50.02 -17.97 -25.25
C GLY A 162 -51.41 -17.34 -25.41
N LEU A 163 -51.43 -16.00 -25.42
CA LEU A 163 -52.51 -15.12 -25.89
C LEU A 163 -52.90 -15.49 -27.33
N ARG A 164 -53.59 -16.61 -27.52
CA ARG A 164 -54.03 -17.02 -28.86
C ARG A 164 -55.48 -17.46 -28.96
N ARG A 165 -56.27 -17.57 -27.89
CA ARG A 165 -57.66 -18.08 -28.00
C ARG A 165 -58.69 -17.61 -26.95
N LEU A 166 -58.60 -16.41 -26.37
CA LEU A 166 -59.71 -15.87 -25.54
C LEU A 166 -60.00 -14.42 -25.93
N GLY A 167 -61.07 -14.23 -26.72
CA GLY A 167 -61.41 -12.97 -27.36
C GLY A 167 -61.69 -11.80 -26.41
N GLY A 168 -61.28 -10.60 -26.84
CA GLY A 168 -61.80 -9.29 -26.44
C GLY A 168 -61.37 -8.75 -25.07
N LEU A 169 -61.28 -9.58 -24.02
CA LEU A 169 -60.98 -9.15 -22.65
C LEU A 169 -59.51 -9.30 -22.25
N GLU A 170 -58.72 -9.88 -23.14
CA GLU A 170 -57.31 -10.23 -22.99
C GLU A 170 -56.37 -9.05 -22.64
N PRO A 171 -56.41 -7.88 -23.33
CA PRO A 171 -55.51 -6.78 -22.99
C PRO A 171 -55.82 -6.18 -21.60
N PHE A 172 -57.08 -6.28 -21.16
CA PHE A 172 -57.51 -5.73 -19.87
C PHE A 172 -56.99 -6.58 -18.70
N LEU A 173 -57.11 -7.90 -18.78
CA LEU A 173 -56.62 -8.81 -17.73
C LEU A 173 -55.09 -8.77 -17.62
N GLN A 174 -54.38 -8.72 -18.75
CA GLN A 174 -52.93 -8.57 -18.77
C GLN A 174 -52.47 -7.26 -18.12
N GLY A 175 -53.18 -6.15 -18.40
CA GLY A 175 -52.93 -4.86 -17.75
C GLY A 175 -53.06 -4.94 -16.23
N ILE A 176 -54.10 -5.60 -15.73
CA ILE A 176 -54.32 -5.76 -14.28
C ILE A 176 -53.18 -6.55 -13.63
N VAL A 177 -52.73 -7.66 -14.24
CA VAL A 177 -51.64 -8.47 -13.68
C VAL A 177 -50.32 -7.71 -13.65
N ILE A 178 -50.00 -6.95 -14.70
CA ILE A 178 -48.79 -6.12 -14.74
C ILE A 178 -48.85 -5.02 -13.68
N VAL A 179 -50.00 -4.33 -13.55
CA VAL A 179 -50.20 -3.29 -12.53
C VAL A 179 -50.05 -3.87 -11.12
N LEU A 180 -50.64 -5.03 -10.84
CA LEU A 180 -50.54 -5.70 -9.54
C LEU A 180 -49.10 -6.13 -9.23
N LEU A 181 -48.36 -6.63 -10.23
CA LEU A 181 -46.96 -7.02 -10.09
C LEU A 181 -46.07 -5.79 -9.79
N VAL A 182 -46.24 -4.70 -10.55
CA VAL A 182 -45.48 -3.45 -10.33
C VAL A 182 -45.80 -2.88 -8.95
N LEU A 183 -47.07 -2.91 -8.54
CA LEU A 183 -47.48 -2.42 -7.23
C LEU A 183 -46.87 -3.25 -6.09
N THR A 184 -46.89 -4.57 -6.19
CA THR A 184 -46.33 -5.46 -5.15
C THR A 184 -44.81 -5.35 -5.05
N VAL A 185 -44.09 -5.29 -6.19
CA VAL A 185 -42.64 -5.05 -6.21
C VAL A 185 -42.32 -3.66 -5.65
N GLY A 186 -43.06 -2.63 -6.06
CA GLY A 186 -42.91 -1.27 -5.54
C GLY A 186 -43.12 -1.19 -4.03
N LEU A 187 -44.14 -1.87 -3.50
CA LEU A 187 -44.41 -1.96 -2.06
C LEU A 187 -43.29 -2.68 -1.31
N ALA A 188 -42.81 -3.80 -1.84
CA ALA A 188 -41.72 -4.57 -1.24
C ALA A 188 -40.41 -3.77 -1.18
N VAL A 189 -40.06 -3.07 -2.28
CA VAL A 189 -38.89 -2.18 -2.34
C VAL A 189 -39.06 -1.00 -1.38
N SER A 190 -40.24 -0.36 -1.35
CA SER A 190 -40.54 0.75 -0.43
C SER A 190 -40.46 0.31 1.03
N TYR A 191 -40.97 -0.88 1.37
CA TYR A 191 -40.91 -1.45 2.71
C TYR A 191 -39.47 -1.78 3.12
N LEU A 192 -38.67 -2.40 2.24
CA LEU A 192 -37.24 -2.65 2.47
C LEU A 192 -36.47 -1.34 2.62
N MET A 193 -36.68 -0.37 1.72
CA MET A 193 -36.06 0.95 1.81
C MET A 193 -36.49 1.70 3.07
N GLY A 194 -37.75 1.59 3.50
CA GLY A 194 -38.25 2.20 4.73
C GLY A 194 -37.56 1.63 5.97
N ARG A 195 -37.37 0.31 6.02
CA ARG A 195 -36.66 -0.37 7.11
C ARG A 195 -35.17 -0.02 7.13
N VAL A 196 -34.53 0.08 5.96
CA VAL A 196 -33.13 0.51 5.85
C VAL A 196 -32.97 2.01 6.12
N ARG A 197 -33.97 2.83 5.79
CA ARG A 197 -33.98 4.28 6.06
C ARG A 197 -34.18 4.58 7.54
N LEU A 198 -34.94 3.80 8.31
CA LEU A 198 -35.00 3.98 9.76
C LEU A 198 -33.63 3.78 10.45
N SER A 199 -32.76 2.90 9.92
CA SER A 199 -31.36 2.79 10.38
C SER A 199 -30.43 3.87 9.81
N ARG A 200 -30.85 4.65 8.80
CA ARG A 200 -30.04 5.71 8.16
C ARG A 200 -30.54 7.13 8.44
N ARG A 201 -31.59 7.31 9.24
CA ARG A 201 -32.23 8.62 9.50
C ARG A 201 -31.61 9.41 10.66
N ALA A 202 -30.33 9.22 10.93
CA ALA A 202 -29.49 10.08 11.77
C ALA A 202 -28.34 10.69 10.94
N ARG A 203 -28.62 11.14 9.70
CA ARG A 203 -27.67 11.91 8.90
C ARG A 203 -28.13 13.37 8.80
N SER A 204 -27.54 14.19 9.66
CA SER A 204 -27.45 15.66 9.61
C SER A 204 -26.07 15.97 10.24
N THR A 205 -25.08 16.62 9.65
CA THR A 205 -24.97 17.61 8.56
C THR A 205 -23.45 17.68 8.19
N PRO A 206 -23.03 18.26 7.05
CA PRO A 206 -21.77 17.94 6.40
C PRO A 206 -20.64 18.96 6.69
N LEU A 207 -19.56 18.49 7.29
CA LEU A 207 -18.33 18.26 6.52
C LEU A 207 -18.45 16.84 5.96
N PRO A 208 -17.83 16.46 4.83
CA PRO A 208 -17.75 15.04 4.50
C PRO A 208 -16.98 14.41 5.67
N LEU A 209 -17.68 13.78 6.61
CA LEU A 209 -17.09 13.21 7.82
C LEU A 209 -15.97 12.24 7.43
N GLU A 210 -16.16 11.57 6.30
CA GLU A 210 -15.14 10.78 5.58
C GLU A 210 -13.86 11.56 5.27
N ALA A 211 -13.96 12.80 4.76
CA ALA A 211 -12.81 13.67 4.50
C ALA A 211 -12.05 14.01 5.78
N ALA A 212 -12.74 14.32 6.87
CA ALA A 212 -12.11 14.61 8.16
C ALA A 212 -11.33 13.41 8.68
N PHE A 213 -11.87 12.20 8.53
CA PHE A 213 -11.25 10.95 8.97
C PHE A 213 -9.99 10.53 8.19
N HIS A 214 -9.64 11.21 7.09
CA HIS A 214 -8.43 10.92 6.31
C HIS A 214 -7.16 11.57 6.89
N ASP A 215 -7.26 12.67 7.63
CA ASP A 215 -6.10 13.37 8.18
C ASP A 215 -6.39 13.84 9.62
N ALA A 216 -5.63 13.32 10.59
CA ALA A 216 -5.75 13.72 11.99
C ALA A 216 -5.48 15.22 12.21
N ARG A 217 -4.80 15.91 11.28
CA ARG A 217 -4.51 17.36 11.35
C ARG A 217 -5.70 18.23 10.97
N SER A 218 -6.78 17.65 10.48
CA SER A 218 -7.99 18.40 10.10
C SER A 218 -8.68 19.08 11.28
N MET A 219 -8.44 18.61 12.51
CA MET A 219 -8.99 19.14 13.75
C MET A 219 -7.94 19.07 14.87
N SER A 220 -8.14 19.82 15.94
CA SER A 220 -7.34 19.71 17.17
C SER A 220 -7.64 18.41 17.94
N ALA A 221 -6.76 18.03 18.86
CA ALA A 221 -6.96 16.82 19.66
C ALA A 221 -8.26 16.83 20.47
N LEU A 222 -8.62 17.98 21.05
CA LEU A 222 -9.85 18.13 21.84
C LEU A 222 -11.11 18.12 20.97
N GLU A 223 -11.05 18.69 19.77
CA GLU A 223 -12.17 18.64 18.82
C GLU A 223 -12.42 17.21 18.33
N TRP A 224 -11.36 16.44 18.06
CA TRP A 224 -11.48 15.01 17.74
C TRP A 224 -12.16 14.21 18.84
N ARG A 225 -11.84 14.52 20.10
CA ARG A 225 -12.47 13.87 21.25
C ARG A 225 -13.93 14.25 21.41
N GLU A 226 -14.27 15.52 21.22
CA GLU A 226 -15.65 15.98 21.26
C GLU A 226 -16.48 15.31 20.15
N LEU A 227 -15.91 15.18 18.95
CA LEU A 227 -16.51 14.40 17.86
C LEU A 227 -16.72 12.93 18.27
N ALA A 228 -15.72 12.30 18.91
CA ALA A 228 -15.85 10.94 19.39
C ALA A 228 -16.99 10.76 20.40
N ARG A 229 -17.15 11.70 21.35
CA ARG A 229 -18.26 11.70 22.32
C ARG A 229 -19.63 11.82 21.65
N ARG A 230 -19.75 12.68 20.63
CA ARG A 230 -20.99 12.81 19.85
C ARG A 230 -21.33 11.52 19.11
N LEU A 231 -20.34 10.91 18.45
CA LEU A 231 -20.50 9.62 17.76
C LEU A 231 -20.85 8.49 18.74
N ALA A 232 -20.28 8.50 19.95
CA ALA A 232 -20.62 7.56 21.01
C ALA A 232 -22.07 7.75 21.51
N PHE A 233 -22.52 8.99 21.66
CA PHE A 233 -23.92 9.30 22.00
C PHE A 233 -24.90 8.77 20.94
N GLU A 234 -24.52 8.83 19.67
CA GLU A 234 -25.24 8.25 18.54
C GLU A 234 -25.12 6.71 18.44
N LYS A 235 -24.43 6.07 19.39
CA LYS A 235 -24.12 4.62 19.41
C LYS A 235 -23.32 4.15 18.20
N ASN A 236 -22.58 5.06 17.55
CA ASN A 236 -21.65 4.74 16.48
C ASN A 236 -20.26 4.46 17.06
N TRP A 237 -20.15 3.33 17.77
CA TRP A 237 -18.94 2.96 18.52
C TRP A 237 -17.70 2.85 17.64
N GLN A 238 -17.85 2.42 16.38
CA GLN A 238 -16.74 2.29 15.43
C GLN A 238 -16.12 3.64 15.08
N LEU A 239 -16.95 4.60 14.67
CA LEU A 239 -16.45 5.93 14.34
C LEU A 239 -16.02 6.70 15.59
N ALA A 240 -16.67 6.47 16.73
CA ALA A 240 -16.26 7.05 18.01
C ALA A 240 -14.85 6.61 18.41
N ALA A 241 -14.56 5.30 18.37
CA ALA A 241 -13.23 4.77 18.62
C ALA A 241 -12.18 5.33 17.66
N ARG A 242 -12.51 5.44 16.36
CA ARG A 242 -11.63 6.05 15.35
C ARG A 242 -11.36 7.53 15.62
N ALA A 243 -12.38 8.30 15.96
CA ALA A 243 -12.22 9.71 16.28
C ALA A 243 -11.34 9.90 17.52
N CYS A 244 -11.52 9.08 18.57
CA CYS A 244 -10.63 9.09 19.73
C CYS A 244 -9.19 8.76 19.35
N TYR A 245 -8.96 7.72 18.55
CA TYR A 245 -7.61 7.31 18.16
C TYR A 245 -6.89 8.39 17.34
N LEU A 246 -7.57 9.01 16.36
CA LEU A 246 -7.02 10.16 15.64
C LEU A 246 -6.74 11.34 16.56
N GLY A 247 -7.62 11.59 17.54
CA GLY A 247 -7.41 12.58 18.59
C GLY A 247 -6.13 12.31 19.40
N ILE A 248 -5.84 11.04 19.73
CA ILE A 248 -4.60 10.65 20.41
C ILE A 248 -3.39 10.95 19.52
N LEU A 249 -3.40 10.55 18.25
CA LEU A 249 -2.30 10.86 17.32
C LEU A 249 -2.09 12.38 17.19
N ARG A 250 -3.18 13.14 17.11
CA ARG A 250 -3.14 14.60 17.06
C ARG A 250 -2.58 15.21 18.35
N LEU A 251 -2.96 14.69 19.52
CA LEU A 251 -2.43 15.11 20.83
C LEU A 251 -0.91 14.92 20.90
N LEU A 252 -0.42 13.77 20.45
CA LEU A 252 1.02 13.49 20.42
C LEU A 252 1.79 14.39 19.45
N HIS A 253 1.13 14.79 18.36
CA HIS A 253 1.68 15.77 17.42
C HIS A 253 1.72 17.19 17.96
N GLU A 254 0.62 17.66 18.57
CA GLU A 254 0.55 18.99 19.20
C GLU A 254 1.58 19.14 20.33
N THR A 255 1.84 18.06 21.08
CA THR A 255 2.85 18.00 22.14
C THR A 255 4.26 17.70 21.64
N ARG A 256 4.46 17.56 20.32
CA ARG A 256 5.74 17.30 19.67
C ARG A 256 6.44 16.02 20.12
N LEU A 257 5.70 15.05 20.62
CA LEU A 257 6.21 13.70 20.92
C LEU A 257 6.27 12.82 19.68
N LEU A 258 5.37 13.07 18.73
CA LEU A 258 5.26 12.36 17.46
C LEU A 258 5.12 13.40 16.34
N ASP A 259 5.74 13.18 15.18
CA ASP A 259 5.37 13.94 13.99
C ASP A 259 4.36 13.12 13.17
N TYR A 260 3.09 13.53 13.21
CA TYR A 260 2.02 12.84 12.51
C TYR A 260 2.08 13.15 11.01
N ASP A 261 1.99 12.08 10.23
CA ASP A 261 2.12 12.07 8.78
C ASP A 261 1.09 11.07 8.24
N PRO A 262 0.06 11.52 7.51
CA PRO A 262 -1.01 10.65 7.02
C PRO A 262 -0.53 9.61 5.99
N ALA A 263 0.69 9.74 5.46
CA ALA A 263 1.29 8.73 4.58
C ALA A 263 1.75 7.47 5.33
N LEU A 264 1.81 7.52 6.66
CA LEU A 264 2.26 6.40 7.48
C LEU A 264 1.11 5.58 8.04
N THR A 265 1.42 4.33 8.28
CA THR A 265 0.58 3.39 9.02
C THR A 265 0.61 3.69 10.52
N ASN A 266 -0.42 3.22 11.23
CA ASN A 266 -0.50 3.30 12.68
C ASN A 266 0.73 2.68 13.37
N TRP A 267 1.24 1.57 12.84
CA TRP A 267 2.43 0.90 13.33
C TRP A 267 3.70 1.72 13.15
N GLU A 268 3.86 2.39 12.03
CA GLU A 268 5.02 3.25 11.79
C GLU A 268 5.03 4.44 12.75
N HIS A 269 3.87 5.04 13.05
CA HIS A 269 3.76 6.06 14.10
C HIS A 269 4.19 5.53 15.47
N LEU A 270 3.72 4.33 15.82
CA LEU A 270 4.06 3.68 17.08
C LEU A 270 5.57 3.37 17.18
N GLN A 271 6.19 2.93 16.09
CA GLN A 271 7.65 2.71 16.05
C GLN A 271 8.44 4.01 16.15
N ARG A 272 7.97 5.09 15.50
CA ARG A 272 8.61 6.41 15.58
C ARG A 272 8.65 6.97 16.99
N LEU A 273 7.68 6.65 17.86
CA LEU A 273 7.73 7.05 19.28
C LEU A 273 8.96 6.49 20.01
N ARG A 274 9.46 5.31 19.61
CA ARG A 274 10.66 4.69 20.19
C ARG A 274 11.97 5.24 19.62
N GLN A 275 11.91 5.84 18.44
CA GLN A 275 13.09 6.34 17.74
C GLN A 275 13.43 7.76 18.23
N PRO A 276 14.73 8.10 18.34
CA PRO A 276 15.14 9.50 18.41
C PRO A 276 14.63 10.20 17.14
N LEU A 277 13.90 11.31 17.27
CA LEU A 277 13.38 12.06 16.13
C LEU A 277 14.55 12.41 15.19
N PRO A 278 14.62 11.84 13.97
CA PRO A 278 15.84 11.86 13.16
C PRO A 278 16.13 13.22 12.53
N PHE A 279 15.16 14.14 12.54
CA PHE A 279 15.27 15.41 11.87
C PHE A 279 14.58 16.50 12.70
N ARG A 280 15.36 17.20 13.51
CA ARG A 280 15.02 18.58 13.87
C ARG A 280 15.94 19.48 13.09
N SER A 281 15.36 20.33 12.25
CA SER A 281 16.06 21.51 11.74
C SER A 281 16.64 22.24 12.96
N ALA A 282 17.94 22.56 12.93
CA ALA A 282 18.72 23.09 14.04
C ALA A 282 18.19 24.43 14.65
N SER A 283 17.04 24.93 14.20
CA SER A 283 16.43 26.21 14.58
C SER A 283 15.35 26.13 15.66
N SER A 284 14.91 24.95 16.12
CA SER A 284 13.90 24.87 17.20
C SER A 284 14.58 24.74 18.57
N SER A 285 14.56 25.80 19.37
CA SER A 285 15.14 25.89 20.73
C SER A 285 14.40 25.11 21.81
N THR A 286 13.31 24.42 21.49
CA THR A 286 12.54 23.65 22.47
C THR A 286 13.35 22.42 22.91
N PRO A 287 13.40 22.04 24.19
CA PRO A 287 14.05 20.81 24.63
C PRO A 287 13.49 19.59 23.88
N LEU A 288 14.32 18.55 23.67
CA LEU A 288 13.83 17.26 23.18
C LEU A 288 12.95 16.64 24.28
N PRO A 289 11.77 16.09 23.96
CA PRO A 289 10.94 15.47 24.99
C PRO A 289 11.67 14.30 25.65
N ASP A 290 11.52 14.19 26.97
CA ASP A 290 12.15 13.19 27.83
C ASP A 290 11.98 11.77 27.26
N PRO A 291 13.06 11.00 27.06
CA PRO A 291 12.97 9.61 26.62
C PRO A 291 12.08 8.74 27.52
N ALA A 292 12.02 9.01 28.84
CA ALA A 292 11.16 8.27 29.74
C ALA A 292 9.67 8.50 29.43
N LEU A 293 9.29 9.76 29.17
CA LEU A 293 7.91 10.10 28.76
C LEU A 293 7.51 9.40 27.47
N ARG A 294 8.41 9.32 26.47
CA ARG A 294 8.11 8.62 25.20
C ARG A 294 7.85 7.13 25.41
N GLU A 295 8.65 6.48 26.24
CA GLU A 295 8.49 5.06 26.56
C GLU A 295 7.16 4.81 27.32
N GLU A 296 6.78 5.71 28.22
CA GLU A 296 5.47 5.63 28.89
C GLU A 296 4.31 5.77 27.91
N VAL A 297 4.38 6.76 27.01
CA VAL A 297 3.36 6.96 25.96
C VAL A 297 3.30 5.75 25.02
N TYR A 298 4.44 5.18 24.63
CA TYR A 298 4.51 3.98 23.81
C TYR A 298 3.78 2.80 24.47
N LYS A 299 4.00 2.56 25.76
CA LYS A 299 3.33 1.48 26.51
C LYS A 299 1.81 1.64 26.56
N VAL A 300 1.31 2.87 26.59
CA VAL A 300 -0.13 3.16 26.52
C VAL A 300 -0.66 2.98 25.11
N LEU A 301 0.06 3.49 24.10
CA LEU A 301 -0.41 3.51 22.71
C LEU A 301 -0.36 2.13 22.05
N HIS A 302 0.64 1.30 22.36
CA HIS A 302 0.83 -0.02 21.73
C HIS A 302 -0.43 -0.92 21.79
N PRO A 303 -1.04 -1.20 22.96
CA PRO A 303 -2.26 -2.01 23.01
C PRO A 303 -3.45 -1.33 22.32
N LEU A 304 -3.52 0.00 22.29
CA LEU A 304 -4.58 0.74 21.60
C LEU A 304 -4.44 0.65 20.09
N THR A 305 -3.22 0.71 19.55
CA THR A 305 -2.96 0.53 18.12
C THR A 305 -3.34 -0.88 17.67
N LEU A 306 -2.98 -1.91 18.43
CA LEU A 306 -3.41 -3.29 18.17
C LEU A 306 -4.94 -3.43 18.17
N GLN A 307 -5.60 -2.84 19.16
CA GLN A 307 -7.06 -2.87 19.25
C GLN A 307 -7.70 -2.10 18.09
N PHE A 308 -7.15 -0.95 17.72
CA PHE A 308 -7.63 -0.16 16.59
C PHE A 308 -7.51 -0.92 15.28
N ASP A 309 -6.38 -1.58 15.03
CA ASP A 309 -6.17 -2.37 13.82
C ASP A 309 -7.13 -3.59 13.79
N ALA A 310 -7.39 -4.24 14.93
CA ALA A 310 -8.38 -5.32 15.02
C ALA A 310 -9.81 -4.84 14.72
N LEU A 311 -10.17 -3.62 15.12
CA LEU A 311 -11.47 -3.01 14.81
C LEU A 311 -11.61 -2.63 13.34
N TRP A 312 -10.54 -2.13 12.73
CA TRP A 312 -10.62 -1.59 11.37
C TRP A 312 -10.35 -2.63 10.28
N TYR A 313 -9.41 -3.54 10.53
CA TYR A 313 -8.96 -4.55 9.58
C TYR A 313 -9.33 -5.98 10.00
N GLY A 314 -9.52 -6.22 11.30
CA GLY A 314 -9.79 -7.55 11.86
C GLY A 314 -11.26 -7.97 11.95
N GLY A 315 -12.19 -7.12 11.52
CA GLY A 315 -13.64 -7.43 11.54
C GLY A 315 -14.26 -7.50 12.94
N MET A 316 -13.57 -6.98 13.97
CA MET A 316 -14.11 -6.91 15.33
C MET A 316 -15.27 -5.91 15.39
N THR A 317 -16.41 -6.32 15.96
CA THR A 317 -17.55 -5.42 16.16
C THR A 317 -17.31 -4.54 17.39
N PRO A 318 -17.19 -3.20 17.24
CA PRO A 318 -16.99 -2.30 18.36
C PRO A 318 -18.24 -2.21 19.23
N ASP A 319 -18.02 -2.12 20.54
CA ASP A 319 -19.04 -1.83 21.53
C ASP A 319 -18.67 -0.60 22.37
N GLU A 320 -19.54 -0.24 23.31
CA GLU A 320 -19.31 0.89 24.21
C GLU A 320 -18.05 0.70 25.06
N ARG A 321 -17.73 -0.53 25.47
CA ARG A 321 -16.56 -0.82 26.29
C ARG A 321 -15.27 -0.50 25.54
N VAL A 322 -15.19 -0.89 24.27
CA VAL A 322 -14.05 -0.56 23.40
C VAL A 322 -13.89 0.95 23.29
N TYR A 323 -14.95 1.70 22.99
CA TYR A 323 -14.89 3.16 22.93
C TYR A 323 -14.39 3.79 24.25
N ARG A 324 -14.93 3.34 25.39
CA ARG A 324 -14.51 3.86 26.71
C ARG A 324 -13.02 3.65 26.97
N GLN A 325 -12.44 2.53 26.54
CA GLN A 325 -11.00 2.30 26.65
C GLN A 325 -10.16 3.32 25.88
N PHE A 326 -10.60 3.72 24.67
CA PHE A 326 -9.95 4.78 23.91
C PHE A 326 -10.11 6.16 24.58
N ASP A 327 -11.30 6.52 25.07
CA ASP A 327 -11.53 7.81 25.74
C ASP A 327 -10.78 7.93 27.07
N GLU A 328 -10.77 6.87 27.89
CA GLU A 328 -9.98 6.80 29.14
C GLU A 328 -8.48 6.94 28.86
N SER A 329 -7.99 6.31 27.79
CA SER A 329 -6.60 6.42 27.40
C SER A 329 -6.23 7.80 26.87
N PHE A 330 -7.14 8.44 26.12
CA PHE A 330 -6.97 9.83 25.72
C PHE A 330 -6.82 10.73 26.95
N GLU A 331 -7.73 10.63 27.93
CA GLU A 331 -7.66 11.43 29.16
C GLU A 331 -6.38 11.21 29.93
N LYS A 332 -5.99 9.93 30.09
CA LYS A 332 -4.76 9.57 30.78
C LYS A 332 -3.54 10.20 30.11
N LEU A 333 -3.46 10.15 28.79
CA LEU A 333 -2.38 10.78 28.02
C LEU A 333 -2.43 12.30 28.15
N LEU A 334 -3.58 12.92 27.97
CA LEU A 334 -3.74 14.38 28.10
C LEU A 334 -3.28 14.87 29.48
N GLY A 335 -3.72 14.22 30.56
CA GLY A 335 -3.32 14.55 31.93
C GLY A 335 -1.81 14.40 32.16
N ARG A 336 -1.19 13.36 31.60
CA ARG A 336 0.27 13.16 31.70
C ARG A 336 1.07 14.22 30.93
N LEU A 337 0.66 14.53 29.72
CA LEU A 337 1.35 15.49 28.86
C LEU A 337 1.20 16.92 29.37
N THR A 338 0.04 17.28 29.90
CA THR A 338 -0.18 18.58 30.54
C THR A 338 0.65 18.74 31.82
N ALA A 339 0.72 17.72 32.69
CA ALA A 339 1.57 17.75 33.88
C ALA A 339 3.06 17.91 33.55
N HIS A 340 3.54 17.23 32.50
CA HIS A 340 4.92 17.38 32.03
C HIS A 340 5.18 18.77 31.41
N ALA A 341 4.21 19.33 30.68
CA ALA A 341 4.34 20.66 30.08
C ALA A 341 4.42 21.80 31.12
N VAL A 342 3.84 21.62 32.31
CA VAL A 342 3.92 22.58 33.42
C VAL A 342 5.26 22.47 34.19
N SER A 343 5.90 21.30 34.15
CA SER A 343 7.11 21.02 34.93
C SER A 343 8.42 21.37 34.20
N ALA A 344 8.35 21.65 32.90
CA ALA A 344 9.45 22.04 32.03
C ALA A 344 9.44 23.54 31.78
#